data_AF-A0A4P0XI47-F1
#
_entry.id   AF-A0A4P0XI47-F1
#
_cell.length_a   1.000
_cell.length_b   1.000
_cell.length_c   1.000
_cell.angle_alpha   90.00
_cell.angle_beta   90.00
_cell.angle_gamma   90.00
#
_symmetry.space_group_name_H-M   'P 1'
#
loop_
_entity.id
_entity.type
_entity.pdbx_description
1 polymer ?
#
loop_
_entity_poly.entity_id
_entity_poly.type
_entity_poly.pdbx_seq_one_letter_code
_entity_poly.pdbx_strand_id
1 'polypeptide(L)'
;MHGKDDVAELHNRLPADWLLSAGLINGRNVWRADLTEKYAQIKDLVGKRELWVASSCSLLHSPIDLSVETRLDAEVKSWFAFALQKCGELALLRDALNSGDTAAITEWSAPIQARRHSTRVHNAEVEKTAGGDHCSGQPARQPL
;
A
#
# COMPACT_ATOMS: atom_id res chain seq x y z
N MET A 1 12.81 3.19 3.24
CA MET A 1 12.20 4.45 3.72
C MET A 1 10.71 4.39 3.40
N HIS A 2 9.88 3.97 4.35
CA HIS A 2 8.44 4.18 4.29
C HIS A 2 8.19 5.42 5.14
N GLY A 3 7.92 6.57 4.53
CA GLY A 3 7.43 7.72 5.27
C GLY A 3 6.06 7.36 5.82
N LYS A 4 5.95 7.16 7.14
CA LYS A 4 4.66 7.10 7.83
C LYS A 4 4.19 8.53 8.11
N ASP A 5 4.32 9.39 7.11
CA ASP A 5 3.99 10.80 7.29
C ASP A 5 2.47 10.90 7.17
N ASP A 6 1.84 11.31 8.27
CA ASP A 6 0.40 11.51 8.31
C ASP A 6 0.05 12.68 7.38
N VAL A 7 -0.73 12.39 6.34
CA VAL A 7 -1.10 13.37 5.31
C VAL A 7 -1.88 14.54 5.94
N ALA A 8 -2.62 14.29 7.03
CA ALA A 8 -3.33 15.32 7.76
C ALA A 8 -2.38 16.25 8.54
N GLU A 9 -1.31 15.72 9.12
CA GLU A 9 -0.29 16.52 9.81
C GLU A 9 0.48 17.40 8.82
N LEU A 10 0.86 16.83 7.66
CA LEU A 10 1.53 17.57 6.58
C LEU A 10 0.65 18.70 6.04
N HIS A 11 -0.67 18.46 5.91
CA HIS A 11 -1.61 19.50 5.49
C HIS A 11 -1.60 20.72 6.42
N ASN A 12 -1.52 20.50 7.73
CA ASN A 12 -1.51 21.58 8.73
C ASN A 12 -0.18 22.35 8.76
N ARG A 13 0.92 21.72 8.36
CA ARG A 13 2.27 22.30 8.40
C ARG A 13 2.65 23.02 7.12
N LEU A 14 2.01 22.70 6.00
CA LEU A 14 2.34 23.26 4.69
C LEU A 14 1.45 24.46 4.34
N PRO A 15 1.98 25.48 3.66
CA PRO A 15 1.17 26.58 3.13
C PRO A 15 0.01 26.07 2.27
N ALA A 16 -1.14 26.76 2.32
CA ALA A 16 -2.35 26.36 1.60
C ALA A 16 -2.16 26.42 0.08
N ASP A 17 -1.30 27.33 -0.39
CA ASP A 17 -1.03 27.59 -1.82
C ASP A 17 -0.07 26.56 -2.43
N TRP A 18 0.46 25.63 -1.63
CA TRP A 18 1.41 24.63 -2.11
C TRP A 18 0.69 23.37 -2.58
N LEU A 19 1.04 22.96 -3.81
CA LEU A 19 0.67 21.67 -4.38
C LEU A 19 1.29 20.52 -3.58
N LEU A 20 0.46 19.60 -3.11
CA LEU A 20 0.89 18.40 -2.39
C LEU A 20 0.89 17.19 -3.35
N SER A 21 2.04 16.58 -3.58
CA SER A 21 2.13 15.30 -4.29
C SER A 21 2.12 14.14 -3.29
N ALA A 22 1.03 13.38 -3.26
CA ALA A 22 0.84 12.24 -2.38
C ALA A 22 1.27 10.93 -3.08
N GLY A 23 2.42 10.41 -2.68
CA GLY A 23 3.00 9.15 -3.16
C GLY A 23 2.30 7.90 -2.59
N LEU A 24 1.01 7.71 -2.88
CA LEU A 24 0.16 6.68 -2.25
C LEU A 24 0.41 5.26 -2.78
N ILE A 25 0.80 5.14 -4.05
CA ILE A 25 1.00 3.83 -4.70
C ILE A 25 2.46 3.41 -4.56
N ASN A 26 2.71 2.28 -3.92
CA ASN A 26 4.07 1.79 -3.71
C ASN A 26 4.67 1.24 -5.02
N GLY A 27 5.70 1.93 -5.54
CA GLY A 27 6.41 1.53 -6.76
C GLY A 27 7.52 0.50 -6.55
N ARG A 28 7.92 0.20 -5.30
CA ARG A 28 8.99 -0.78 -4.97
C ARG A 28 8.45 -2.18 -4.73
N ASN A 29 7.13 -2.31 -4.60
CA ASN A 29 6.51 -3.56 -4.24
C ASN A 29 5.59 -4.06 -5.36
N VAL A 30 5.54 -5.37 -5.55
CA VAL A 30 4.73 -6.02 -6.59
C VAL A 30 3.30 -6.29 -6.15
N TRP A 31 2.96 -6.05 -4.89
CA TRP A 31 1.58 -6.21 -4.42
C TRP A 31 0.68 -5.13 -4.99
N ARG A 32 -0.55 -5.54 -5.29
CA ARG A 32 -1.66 -4.63 -5.58
C ARG A 32 -1.91 -3.71 -4.39
N ALA A 33 -2.40 -2.50 -4.63
CA ALA A 33 -2.74 -1.54 -3.59
C ALA A 33 -4.22 -1.64 -3.15
N ASP A 34 -4.48 -1.45 -1.86
CA ASP A 34 -5.82 -1.25 -1.32
C ASP A 34 -6.25 0.20 -1.61
N LEU A 35 -6.92 0.42 -2.73
CA LEU A 35 -7.32 1.76 -3.18
C LEU A 35 -8.40 2.35 -2.30
N THR A 36 -9.26 1.53 -1.70
CA THR A 36 -10.29 1.99 -0.76
C THR A 36 -9.65 2.59 0.49
N GLU A 37 -8.63 1.94 1.04
CA GLU A 37 -7.87 2.46 2.17
C GLU A 37 -7.15 3.78 1.82
N LYS A 38 -6.54 3.84 0.63
CA LYS A 38 -5.84 5.05 0.16
C LYS A 38 -6.79 6.21 -0.11
N TYR A 39 -7.93 5.94 -0.73
CA TYR A 39 -8.99 6.94 -0.93
C TYR A 39 -9.46 7.53 0.40
N ALA A 40 -9.74 6.68 1.40
CA ALA A 40 -10.16 7.14 2.72
C ALA A 40 -9.12 8.02 3.42
N GLN A 41 -7.82 7.79 3.19
CA GLN A 41 -6.74 8.60 3.77
C GLN A 41 -6.66 10.01 3.19
N ILE A 42 -7.00 10.22 1.91
CA ILE A 42 -6.80 11.52 1.24
C ILE A 42 -8.07 12.25 0.85
N LYS A 43 -9.23 11.59 0.84
CA LYS A 43 -10.52 12.21 0.45
C LYS A 43 -10.81 13.51 1.23
N ASP A 44 -10.41 13.56 2.51
CA ASP A 44 -10.70 14.71 3.38
C ASP A 44 -9.82 15.93 3.06
N LEU A 45 -8.78 15.75 2.24
CA LEU A 45 -7.87 16.79 1.77
C LEU A 45 -8.24 17.28 0.36
N VAL A 46 -9.00 16.49 -0.39
CA VAL A 46 -9.51 16.88 -1.71
C VAL A 46 -10.41 18.10 -1.55
N GLY A 47 -10.12 19.16 -2.32
CA GLY A 47 -10.85 20.43 -2.27
C GLY A 47 -10.38 21.41 -1.19
N LYS A 48 -9.51 21.00 -0.26
CA LYS A 48 -8.85 21.92 0.70
C LYS A 48 -7.55 22.51 0.16
N ARG A 49 -6.90 21.82 -0.78
CA ARG A 49 -5.72 22.28 -1.52
C ARG A 49 -5.58 21.51 -2.83
N GLU A 50 -4.66 21.94 -3.69
CA GLU A 50 -4.26 21.16 -4.85
C GLU A 50 -3.49 19.91 -4.41
N LEU A 51 -3.96 18.75 -4.87
CA LEU A 51 -3.41 17.44 -4.54
C LEU A 51 -3.14 16.64 -5.81
N TRP A 52 -1.93 16.13 -5.96
CA TRP A 52 -1.56 15.18 -7.00
C TRP A 52 -1.36 13.80 -6.42
N VAL A 53 -1.95 12.79 -7.04
CA VAL A 53 -1.73 11.39 -6.70
C VAL A 53 -0.55 10.87 -7.50
N ALA A 54 0.46 10.34 -6.82
CA ALA A 54 1.68 9.83 -7.45
C ALA A 54 2.08 8.46 -6.89
N SER A 55 3.03 7.80 -7.56
CA SER A 55 3.73 6.66 -6.99
C SER A 55 4.79 7.13 -5.98
N SER A 56 5.08 6.29 -4.98
CA SER A 56 6.08 6.59 -3.94
C SER A 56 7.52 6.71 -4.49
N CYS A 57 7.78 6.11 -5.65
CA CYS A 57 9.07 6.13 -6.32
C CYS A 57 8.91 5.86 -7.83
N SER A 58 10.02 5.97 -8.57
CA SER A 58 10.09 5.53 -9.96
C SER A 58 9.67 4.05 -10.09
N LEU A 59 8.83 3.77 -11.08
CA LEU A 59 8.37 2.42 -11.43
C LEU A 59 9.44 1.58 -12.15
N LEU A 60 10.63 2.16 -12.42
CA LEU A 60 11.76 1.48 -13.07
C LEU A 60 12.22 0.22 -12.32
N HIS A 61 11.91 0.11 -11.02
CA HIS A 61 12.32 -1.00 -10.17
C HIS A 61 11.31 -2.15 -10.10
N SER A 62 10.18 -2.07 -10.81
CA SER A 62 9.18 -3.12 -10.87
C SER A 62 9.11 -3.69 -12.30
N PRO A 63 8.77 -4.98 -12.48
CA PRO A 63 8.53 -5.53 -13.82
C PRO A 63 7.45 -4.72 -14.55
N ILE A 64 7.51 -4.67 -15.88
CA ILE A 64 6.70 -3.76 -16.69
C ILE A 64 5.23 -4.22 -16.74
N ASP A 65 4.99 -5.50 -16.98
CA ASP A 65 3.64 -6.02 -17.21
C ASP A 65 3.41 -7.39 -16.58
N LEU A 66 2.30 -7.53 -15.86
CA LEU A 66 1.84 -8.79 -15.29
C LEU A 66 1.10 -9.66 -16.31
N SER A 67 0.58 -9.06 -17.40
CA SER A 67 -0.20 -9.75 -18.42
C SER A 67 0.60 -10.80 -19.21
N VAL A 68 1.91 -10.61 -19.30
CA VAL A 68 2.84 -11.50 -20.02
C VAL A 68 3.26 -12.72 -19.21
N GLU A 69 2.95 -12.76 -17.92
CA GLU A 69 3.42 -13.82 -17.02
C GLU A 69 2.51 -15.04 -17.13
N THR A 70 2.84 -16.03 -17.95
CA THR A 70 1.97 -17.21 -18.16
C THR A 70 2.06 -18.26 -17.05
N ARG A 71 3.10 -18.17 -16.20
CA ARG A 71 3.43 -19.19 -15.19
C ARG A 71 2.70 -19.05 -13.86
N LEU A 72 2.07 -17.92 -13.59
CA LEU A 72 1.36 -17.67 -12.34
C LEU A 72 -0.13 -18.01 -12.47
N ASP A 73 -0.69 -18.63 -11.44
CA ASP A 73 -2.11 -18.89 -11.29
C ASP A 73 -2.91 -17.57 -11.29
N ALA A 74 -4.13 -17.59 -11.82
CA ALA A 74 -5.00 -16.41 -11.93
C ALA A 74 -5.31 -15.79 -10.56
N GLU A 75 -5.45 -16.61 -9.52
CA GLU A 75 -5.64 -16.14 -8.14
C GLU A 75 -4.42 -15.36 -7.65
N VAL A 76 -3.22 -15.91 -7.86
CA VAL A 76 -1.96 -15.28 -7.41
C VAL A 76 -1.66 -14.01 -8.21
N LYS A 77 -1.94 -14.00 -9.52
CA LYS A 77 -1.88 -12.79 -10.36
C LYS A 77 -2.80 -11.70 -9.85
N SER A 78 -3.99 -12.04 -9.36
CA SER A 78 -4.93 -11.04 -8.83
C SER A 78 -4.39 -10.28 -7.62
N TRP A 79 -3.38 -10.82 -6.92
CA TRP A 79 -2.76 -10.16 -5.76
C TRP A 79 -1.60 -9.25 -6.15
N PHE A 80 -1.11 -9.34 -7.38
CA PHE A 80 0.01 -8.56 -7.88
C PHE A 80 -0.45 -7.38 -8.74
N ALA A 81 0.36 -6.34 -8.73
CA ALA A 81 0.26 -5.18 -9.62
C ALA A 81 1.68 -4.76 -10.00
N PHE A 82 1.99 -4.82 -11.30
CA PHE A 82 3.28 -4.39 -11.86
C PHE A 82 3.18 -2.93 -12.34
N ALA A 83 4.18 -2.42 -13.06
CA ALA A 83 4.23 -1.00 -13.42
C ALA A 83 2.96 -0.53 -14.17
N LEU A 84 2.47 -1.29 -15.16
CA LEU A 84 1.24 -0.95 -15.88
C LEU A 84 0.00 -0.96 -14.99
N GLN A 85 -0.16 -1.98 -14.15
CA GLN A 85 -1.30 -2.07 -13.24
C GLN A 85 -1.26 -0.95 -12.20
N LYS A 86 -0.07 -0.52 -11.74
CA LYS A 86 0.11 0.63 -10.85
C LYS A 86 -0.25 1.96 -11.51
N CYS A 87 -0.01 2.11 -12.81
CA CYS A 87 -0.52 3.26 -13.54
C CYS A 87 -2.06 3.27 -13.60
N GLY A 88 -2.67 2.09 -13.77
CA GLY A 88 -4.13 1.93 -13.67
C GLY A 88 -4.67 2.27 -12.28
N GLU A 89 -3.98 1.84 -11.21
CA GLU A 89 -4.30 2.19 -9.83
C GLU A 89 -4.35 3.70 -9.59
N LEU A 90 -3.36 4.43 -10.14
CA LEU A 90 -3.32 5.89 -10.06
C LEU A 90 -4.49 6.53 -10.81
N ALA A 91 -4.84 6.02 -11.99
CA ALA A 91 -5.97 6.52 -12.78
C ALA A 91 -7.31 6.28 -12.05
N LEU A 92 -7.53 5.08 -11.53
CA LEU A 92 -8.74 4.74 -10.75
C LEU A 92 -8.87 5.62 -9.51
N LEU A 93 -7.76 5.83 -8.80
CA LEU A 93 -7.77 6.67 -7.60
C LEU A 93 -8.02 8.13 -7.95
N ARG A 94 -7.39 8.67 -9.01
CA ARG A 94 -7.66 10.01 -9.53
C ARG A 94 -9.14 10.18 -9.86
N ASP A 95 -9.71 9.24 -10.62
CA ASP A 95 -11.08 9.32 -11.08
C ASP A 95 -12.06 9.27 -9.90
N ALA A 96 -11.83 8.38 -8.93
CA ALA A 96 -12.64 8.31 -7.71
C ALA A 96 -12.58 9.59 -6.86
N LEU A 97 -11.43 10.26 -6.78
CA LEU A 97 -11.28 11.52 -6.03
C LEU A 97 -11.99 12.69 -6.73
N ASN A 98 -12.02 12.68 -8.06
CA ASN A 98 -12.67 13.74 -8.85
C ASN A 98 -14.17 13.55 -8.98
N SER A 99 -14.65 12.31 -9.15
CA SER A 99 -16.07 12.01 -9.33
C SER A 99 -16.81 11.70 -8.03
N GLY A 100 -16.09 11.27 -6.99
CA GLY A 100 -16.66 10.71 -5.77
C GLY A 100 -17.15 9.26 -5.93
N ASP A 101 -17.06 8.66 -7.12
CA ASP A 101 -17.46 7.28 -7.36
C ASP A 101 -16.37 6.31 -6.87
N THR A 102 -16.74 5.48 -5.90
CA THR A 102 -15.82 4.51 -5.27
C THR A 102 -16.06 3.06 -5.72
N ALA A 103 -16.96 2.82 -6.67
CA ALA A 103 -17.28 1.47 -7.13
C ALA A 103 -16.04 0.79 -7.73
N ALA A 104 -15.35 1.47 -8.64
CA ALA A 104 -14.19 0.91 -9.35
C ALA A 104 -13.00 0.62 -8.42
N ILE A 105 -12.73 1.50 -7.44
CA ILE A 105 -11.66 1.28 -6.45
C ILE A 105 -11.99 0.16 -5.47
N THR A 106 -13.28 -0.06 -5.18
CA THR A 106 -13.75 -1.14 -4.31
C THR A 106 -13.59 -2.48 -5.01
N GLU A 107 -13.98 -2.56 -6.28
CA GLU A 107 -13.78 -3.75 -7.11
C GLU A 107 -12.29 -4.09 -7.24
N TRP A 108 -11.44 -3.09 -7.49
CA TRP A 108 -10.00 -3.29 -7.58
C TRP A 108 -9.38 -3.85 -6.29
N SER A 109 -9.87 -3.38 -5.13
CA SER A 109 -9.35 -3.74 -3.80
C SER A 109 -9.88 -5.07 -3.28
N ALA A 110 -10.99 -5.58 -3.83
CA ALA A 110 -11.65 -6.80 -3.36
C ALA A 110 -10.72 -8.04 -3.27
N PRO A 111 -9.84 -8.33 -4.25
CA PRO A 111 -8.93 -9.48 -4.16
C PRO A 111 -7.91 -9.38 -3.02
N ILE A 112 -7.48 -8.17 -2.66
CA ILE A 112 -6.55 -7.97 -1.54
C ILE A 112 -7.27 -8.13 -0.21
N GLN A 113 -8.49 -7.58 -0.09
CA GLN A 113 -9.29 -7.78 1.11
C GLN A 113 -9.60 -9.26 1.31
N ALA A 114 -9.97 -9.98 0.24
CA ALA A 114 -10.16 -11.42 0.27
C ALA A 114 -8.88 -12.16 0.69
N ARG A 115 -7.70 -11.72 0.23
CA ARG A 115 -6.41 -12.28 0.65
C ARG A 115 -6.16 -12.13 2.15
N ARG A 116 -6.52 -11.00 2.77
CA ARG A 116 -6.37 -10.78 4.24
C ARG A 116 -7.10 -11.87 5.05
N HIS A 117 -8.17 -12.44 4.50
CA HIS A 117 -8.97 -13.50 5.12
C HIS A 117 -8.65 -14.91 4.58
N SER A 118 -7.69 -15.07 3.66
CA SER A 118 -7.37 -16.37 3.07
C SER A 118 -6.47 -17.21 3.99
N THR A 119 -6.91 -18.43 4.27
CA THR A 119 -6.17 -19.45 5.04
C THR A 119 -4.91 -19.95 4.34
N ARG A 120 -4.73 -19.70 3.03
CA ARG A 120 -3.48 -20.01 2.30
C ARG A 120 -2.29 -19.15 2.74
N VAL A 121 -2.54 -17.97 3.30
CA VAL A 121 -1.49 -17.04 3.78
C VAL A 121 -1.22 -17.22 5.27
N HIS A 122 -2.19 -17.75 6.03
CA HIS A 122 -2.07 -18.03 7.45
C HIS A 122 -1.57 -19.48 7.66
N ASN A 123 -0.25 -19.65 7.73
CA ASN A 123 0.32 -20.89 8.23
C ASN A 123 0.42 -20.82 9.76
N ALA A 124 -0.43 -21.58 10.47
CA ALA A 124 -0.48 -21.63 11.93
C ALA A 124 0.86 -22.05 12.58
N GLU A 125 1.76 -22.68 11.82
CA GLU A 125 3.11 -23.05 12.28
C GLU A 125 4.02 -21.82 12.50
N VAL A 126 3.85 -20.75 11.71
CA VAL A 126 4.71 -19.54 11.80
C VAL A 126 4.29 -18.65 12.97
N GLU A 127 3.02 -18.66 13.34
CA GLU A 127 2.47 -17.91 14.47
C GLU A 127 3.02 -18.43 15.82
N LYS A 128 3.34 -19.73 15.91
CA LYS A 128 3.98 -20.31 17.10
C LYS A 128 5.43 -19.87 17.30
N THR A 129 6.15 -19.53 16.22
CA THR A 129 7.55 -19.08 16.31
C THR A 129 7.65 -17.63 16.80
N ALA A 130 6.66 -16.78 16.53
CA ALA A 130 6.64 -15.39 17.03
C ALA A 130 6.34 -15.28 18.55
N GLY A 131 5.93 -16.38 19.21
CA GLY A 131 5.69 -16.43 20.65
C GLY A 131 6.90 -16.85 21.50
N GLY A 132 8.02 -17.22 20.88
CA GLY A 132 9.19 -17.75 21.58
C GLY A 132 10.43 -16.89 21.36
N ASP A 133 10.57 -15.81 22.13
CA ASP A 133 11.87 -15.31 22.60
C ASP A 133 11.68 -14.22 23.66
N HIS A 134 11.07 -14.60 24.79
CA HIS A 134 11.34 -13.96 26.08
C HIS A 134 12.65 -14.55 26.64
N CYS A 135 13.79 -14.23 26.01
CA CYS A 135 15.08 -14.61 26.55
C CYS A 135 15.55 -13.54 27.53
N SER A 136 15.21 -13.77 28.80
CA SER A 136 15.69 -13.06 29.98
C SER A 136 17.19 -13.31 30.16
N GLY A 137 18.03 -12.44 29.64
CA GLY A 137 19.47 -12.45 29.88
C GLY A 137 19.87 -11.55 31.06
N GLN A 138 19.88 -12.08 32.28
CA GLN A 138 20.58 -11.47 33.43
C GLN A 138 22.09 -11.37 33.13
N PRO A 139 22.77 -10.24 33.42
CA PRO A 139 24.23 -10.22 33.43
C PRO A 139 24.74 -10.81 34.76
N ALA A 140 25.31 -12.01 34.69
CA ALA A 140 26.07 -12.61 35.79
C ALA A 140 27.34 -11.79 36.05
N ARG A 141 27.41 -11.08 37.19
CA ARG A 141 28.67 -10.59 37.78
C ARG A 141 29.36 -11.76 38.49
N GLN A 142 30.61 -12.05 38.15
CA GLN A 142 31.52 -12.83 39.00
C GLN A 142 32.56 -11.89 39.65
N PRO A 143 32.99 -12.16 40.90
CA PRO A 143 33.93 -11.31 41.61
C PRO A 143 35.40 -11.75 41.37
N LEU A 144 36.28 -10.75 41.37
CA LEU A 144 37.66 -10.83 41.86
C LEU A 144 37.93 -9.56 42.67
#